data_AF-A0A9W2ZGC0-F1
#
_entry.id   AF-A0A9W2ZGC0-F1
#
_cell.length_a   1.000
_cell.length_b   1.000
_cell.length_c   1.000
_cell.angle_alpha   90.00
_cell.angle_beta   90.00
_cell.angle_gamma   90.00
#
_symmetry.space_group_name_H-M   'P 1'
#
loop_
_entity.id
_entity.type
_entity.pdbx_description
1 polymer ?
#
loop_
_entity_poly.entity_id
_entity_poly.type
_entity_poly.pdbx_seq_one_letter_code
_entity_poly.pdbx_strand_id
1 'polypeptide(L)'
;MMQGRKKRKNVLPRRKTNEDRNDDSGVEKLKEAEQKKCDNESEGYTQLDSQGTVRSCSTITLLKGPHRNIIVNTGNPWERDLLLKALSDEGLKPEDIHYVICLNGHIEQIGNLNLFSGAVQCVGYDICRHDQYLLHELKEGMPFNIDEDVEIWPTPGHTGNDVSVVVKKANLGVLAGVG
;
A
#
# COMPACT_ATOMS: atom_id res chain seq x y z
N MET A 1 23.86 -59.41 49.50
CA MET A 1 23.84 -57.95 49.24
C MET A 1 22.89 -57.66 48.08
N MET A 2 22.11 -56.60 48.23
CA MET A 2 20.93 -56.20 47.44
C MET A 2 21.09 -56.26 45.91
N GLN A 3 20.06 -56.75 45.21
CA GLN A 3 19.72 -56.24 43.88
C GLN A 3 18.24 -55.81 43.86
N GLY A 4 18.05 -54.50 43.77
CA GLY A 4 16.75 -53.83 43.86
C GLY A 4 15.93 -53.95 42.57
N ARG A 5 14.63 -54.13 42.74
CA ARG A 5 13.61 -54.01 41.69
C ARG A 5 13.65 -52.60 41.08
N LYS A 6 14.03 -52.46 39.80
CA LYS A 6 13.80 -51.24 39.01
C LYS A 6 12.31 -51.13 38.70
N LYS A 7 11.60 -50.20 39.36
CA LYS A 7 10.24 -49.78 38.98
C LYS A 7 10.30 -49.12 37.60
N ARG A 8 9.55 -49.63 36.62
CA ARG A 8 9.26 -48.91 35.37
C ARG A 8 8.41 -47.69 35.71
N LYS A 9 8.93 -46.48 35.47
CA LYS A 9 8.12 -45.25 35.49
C LYS A 9 7.33 -45.23 34.19
N ASN A 10 5.99 -45.36 34.28
CA ASN A 10 5.11 -44.99 33.18
C ASN A 10 5.26 -43.48 32.95
N VAL A 11 5.89 -43.10 31.85
CA VAL A 11 5.91 -41.71 31.37
C VAL A 11 4.62 -41.52 30.58
N LEU A 12 3.66 -40.79 31.18
CA LEU A 12 2.49 -40.29 30.45
C LEU A 12 2.97 -39.41 29.28
N PRO A 13 2.35 -39.49 28.10
CA PRO A 13 2.73 -38.61 26.99
C PRO A 13 2.53 -37.16 27.43
N ARG A 14 3.57 -36.34 27.27
CA ARG A 14 3.46 -34.89 27.48
C ARG A 14 2.34 -34.38 26.58
N ARG A 15 1.30 -33.79 27.17
CA ARG A 15 0.38 -32.92 26.42
C ARG A 15 1.24 -31.83 25.79
N LYS A 16 1.21 -31.71 24.46
CA LYS A 16 1.74 -30.54 23.79
C LYS A 16 1.01 -29.33 24.37
N THR A 17 1.75 -28.41 24.97
CA THR A 17 1.25 -27.10 25.34
C THR A 17 0.94 -26.33 24.06
N ASN A 18 -0.10 -25.49 24.08
CA ASN A 18 -0.55 -24.66 22.96
C ASN A 18 0.40 -23.50 22.62
N GLU A 19 1.71 -23.70 22.80
CA GLU A 19 2.75 -22.67 22.62
C GLU A 19 3.58 -22.88 21.34
N ASP A 20 3.27 -23.90 20.52
CA ASP A 20 3.87 -24.10 19.19
C ASP A 20 2.93 -23.63 18.05
N ARG A 21 2.08 -22.64 18.32
CA ARG A 21 1.43 -21.91 17.22
C ARG A 21 2.48 -20.95 16.69
N ASN A 22 3.14 -21.36 15.61
CA ASN A 22 3.83 -20.48 14.69
C ASN A 22 2.94 -19.25 14.49
N ASP A 23 3.37 -18.14 15.05
CA ASP A 23 2.87 -16.81 14.72
C ASP A 23 3.46 -16.49 13.34
N ASP A 24 2.92 -17.18 12.34
CA ASP A 24 3.16 -16.89 10.94
C ASP A 24 2.28 -15.68 10.59
N SER A 25 2.51 -14.56 11.27
CA SER A 25 2.09 -13.23 10.80
C SER A 25 3.04 -12.85 9.66
N GLY A 26 3.11 -13.71 8.65
CA GLY A 26 3.89 -13.51 7.46
C GLY A 26 3.29 -12.35 6.70
N VAL A 27 3.93 -11.19 6.78
CA VAL A 27 3.79 -10.18 5.73
C VAL A 27 4.28 -10.85 4.46
N GLU A 28 3.35 -11.38 3.66
CA GLU A 28 3.68 -11.81 2.31
C GLU A 28 4.29 -10.63 1.57
N LYS A 29 5.36 -10.87 0.82
CA LYS A 29 6.02 -9.84 0.01
C LYS A 29 4.97 -8.98 -0.67
N LEU A 30 5.09 -7.67 -0.48
CA LEU A 30 4.39 -6.68 -1.29
C LEU A 30 4.68 -7.03 -2.74
N LYS A 31 3.72 -7.65 -3.40
CA LYS A 31 3.69 -7.64 -4.85
C LYS A 31 3.36 -6.19 -5.17
N GLU A 32 4.36 -5.43 -5.63
CA GLU A 32 4.08 -4.36 -6.57
C GLU A 32 3.16 -5.00 -7.61
N ALA A 33 1.87 -4.64 -7.62
CA ALA A 33 1.00 -5.10 -8.69
C ALA A 33 1.67 -4.65 -9.99
N GLU A 34 1.94 -5.61 -10.87
CA GLU A 34 2.61 -5.34 -12.14
C GLU A 34 1.91 -4.17 -12.84
N GLN A 35 2.65 -3.07 -12.98
CA GLN A 35 2.27 -1.85 -13.66
C GLN A 35 1.77 -2.18 -15.08
N LYS A 36 0.48 -1.93 -15.37
CA LYS A 36 -0.09 -2.09 -16.72
C LYS A 36 -0.80 -0.78 -17.10
N LYS A 37 -0.62 -0.12 -18.24
CA LYS A 37 0.50 0.06 -19.18
C LYS A 37 0.03 1.26 -20.02
N CYS A 38 0.41 2.49 -19.69
CA CYS A 38 0.07 3.63 -20.55
C CYS A 38 1.02 3.58 -21.75
N ASP A 39 0.49 3.43 -22.97
CA ASP A 39 1.24 3.50 -24.24
C ASP A 39 2.48 2.60 -24.39
N ASN A 40 2.48 1.40 -23.81
CA ASN A 40 3.61 0.44 -23.79
C ASN A 40 4.80 0.75 -22.86
N GLU A 41 4.75 1.83 -22.07
CA GLU A 41 5.75 2.11 -21.04
C GLU A 41 5.33 1.48 -19.69
N SER A 42 6.30 0.93 -18.95
CA SER A 42 6.08 0.19 -17.70
C SER A 42 6.13 1.05 -16.44
N GLU A 43 6.36 2.36 -16.59
CA GLU A 43 6.54 3.31 -15.50
C GLU A 43 5.82 4.63 -15.84
N GLY A 44 5.50 5.44 -14.83
CA GLY A 44 5.03 6.80 -15.05
C GLY A 44 6.03 7.61 -15.87
N TYR A 45 5.54 8.49 -16.73
CA TYR A 45 6.36 9.27 -17.65
C TYR A 45 5.86 10.71 -17.74
N THR A 46 6.75 11.62 -18.11
CA THR A 46 6.41 12.98 -18.55
C THR A 46 7.25 13.31 -19.78
N GLN A 47 6.59 13.54 -20.92
CA GLN A 47 7.25 13.79 -22.21
C GLN A 47 6.69 15.08 -22.83
N LEU A 48 7.58 16.05 -23.06
CA LEU A 48 7.27 17.23 -23.85
C LEU A 48 7.25 16.86 -25.34
N ASP A 49 6.19 17.20 -26.03
CA ASP A 49 6.10 17.03 -27.47
C ASP A 49 6.52 18.29 -28.24
N SER A 50 6.70 18.11 -29.55
CA SER A 50 7.13 19.17 -30.48
C SER A 50 6.11 20.31 -30.65
N GLN A 51 4.88 20.17 -30.14
CA GLN A 51 3.79 21.13 -30.31
C GLN A 51 3.51 21.94 -29.03
N GLY A 52 4.40 21.85 -28.03
CA GLY A 52 4.24 22.58 -26.76
C GLY A 52 3.24 21.93 -25.81
N THR A 53 2.98 20.64 -26.00
CA THR A 53 2.06 19.81 -25.24
C THR A 53 2.86 18.81 -24.41
N VAL A 54 2.34 18.40 -23.25
CA VAL A 54 2.99 17.44 -22.37
C VAL A 54 2.11 16.22 -22.22
N ARG A 55 2.67 15.04 -22.50
CA ARG A 55 2.06 13.76 -22.19
C ARG A 55 2.58 13.29 -20.85
N SER A 56 1.69 12.95 -19.92
CA SER A 56 2.07 12.50 -18.60
C SER A 56 1.19 11.35 -18.09
N CYS A 57 1.81 10.44 -17.37
CA CYS A 57 1.17 9.32 -16.70
C CYS A 57 1.86 9.09 -15.36
N SER A 58 1.10 8.80 -14.30
CA SER A 58 1.68 8.41 -13.03
C SER A 58 1.85 6.89 -12.92
N THR A 59 2.77 6.50 -12.06
CA THR A 59 2.85 5.13 -11.55
C THR A 59 1.73 4.92 -10.53
N ILE A 60 0.91 3.88 -10.75
CA ILE A 60 -0.06 3.33 -9.81
C ILE A 60 0.52 2.10 -9.11
N THR A 61 0.63 2.12 -7.78
CA THR A 61 1.19 1.00 -7.01
C THR A 61 0.14 0.36 -6.11
N LEU A 62 0.07 -0.97 -6.08
CA LEU A 62 -0.71 -1.71 -5.08
C LEU A 62 0.20 -2.20 -3.96
N LEU A 63 -0.15 -1.92 -2.71
CA LEU A 63 0.47 -2.49 -1.52
C LEU A 63 -0.53 -3.46 -0.87
N LYS A 64 -0.11 -4.72 -0.70
CA LYS A 64 -0.90 -5.77 -0.03
C LYS A 64 -0.28 -6.12 1.32
N GLY A 65 -0.95 -5.73 2.39
CA GLY A 65 -0.62 -6.12 3.75
C GLY A 65 -1.54 -7.21 4.29
N PRO A 66 -1.23 -7.80 5.45
CA PRO A 66 -2.05 -8.84 6.08
C PRO A 66 -3.45 -8.35 6.48
N HIS A 67 -3.64 -7.04 6.63
CA HIS A 67 -4.89 -6.43 7.10
C HIS A 67 -5.47 -5.38 6.17
N ARG A 68 -4.68 -4.88 5.20
CA ARG A 68 -5.05 -3.72 4.39
C ARG A 68 -4.50 -3.86 2.98
N ASN A 69 -5.34 -3.55 2.00
CA ASN A 69 -4.93 -3.27 0.63
C ASN A 69 -4.92 -1.76 0.42
N ILE A 70 -3.82 -1.24 -0.11
CA ILE A 70 -3.60 0.20 -0.31
C ILE A 70 -3.23 0.42 -1.77
N ILE A 71 -3.85 1.42 -2.40
CA ILE A 71 -3.45 1.90 -3.72
C ILE A 71 -2.73 3.24 -3.56
N VAL A 72 -1.59 3.38 -4.23
CA VAL A 72 -0.86 4.64 -4.36
C VAL A 72 -1.03 5.16 -5.79
N ASN A 73 -1.60 6.36 -5.94
CA ASN A 73 -2.11 6.95 -7.17
C ASN A 73 -3.18 6.12 -7.89
N THR A 74 -3.98 6.76 -8.73
CA THR A 74 -5.10 6.14 -9.43
C THR A 74 -5.05 6.33 -10.94
N GLY A 75 -3.96 6.89 -11.47
CA GLY A 75 -3.77 7.12 -12.90
C GLY A 75 -4.68 8.21 -13.47
N ASN A 76 -4.59 8.39 -14.78
CA ASN A 76 -5.45 9.28 -15.53
C ASN A 76 -6.88 8.73 -15.65
N PRO A 77 -7.91 9.58 -15.86
CA PRO A 77 -9.30 9.13 -15.99
C PRO A 77 -9.56 8.09 -17.09
N TRP A 78 -8.78 8.12 -18.18
CA TRP A 78 -8.92 7.15 -19.29
C TRP A 78 -8.29 5.78 -18.99
N GLU A 79 -7.54 5.64 -17.91
CA GLU A 79 -6.90 4.38 -17.50
C GLU A 79 -7.81 3.51 -16.61
N ARG A 80 -9.06 3.91 -16.41
CA ARG A 80 -10.07 3.21 -15.61
C ARG A 80 -10.08 1.70 -15.84
N ASP A 81 -10.22 1.28 -17.08
CA ASP A 81 -10.39 -0.14 -17.42
C ASP A 81 -9.08 -0.92 -17.23
N LEU A 82 -7.94 -0.27 -17.42
CA LEU A 82 -6.62 -0.86 -17.14
C LEU A 82 -6.45 -1.09 -15.63
N LEU A 83 -6.79 -0.09 -14.81
CA LEU A 83 -6.74 -0.19 -13.35
C LEU A 83 -7.67 -1.27 -12.82
N LEU A 84 -8.92 -1.32 -13.28
CA LEU A 84 -9.87 -2.38 -12.89
C LEU A 84 -9.38 -3.77 -13.29
N LYS A 85 -8.80 -3.90 -14.49
CA LYS A 85 -8.22 -5.16 -14.93
C LYS A 85 -7.02 -5.56 -14.06
N ALA A 86 -6.12 -4.62 -13.75
CA ALA A 86 -4.95 -4.88 -12.91
C ALA A 86 -5.36 -5.37 -11.50
N LEU A 87 -6.37 -4.74 -10.90
CA LEU A 87 -6.93 -5.22 -9.62
C LEU A 87 -7.54 -6.61 -9.74
N SER A 88 -8.32 -6.87 -10.79
CA SER A 88 -8.91 -8.18 -11.03
C SER A 88 -7.86 -9.27 -11.26
N ASP A 89 -6.75 -8.96 -11.93
CA ASP A 89 -5.63 -9.88 -12.14
C ASP A 89 -4.95 -10.26 -10.81
N GLU A 90 -5.00 -9.35 -9.82
CA GLU A 90 -4.58 -9.59 -8.43
C GLU A 90 -5.68 -10.20 -7.54
N GLY A 91 -6.86 -10.50 -8.11
CA GLY A 91 -8.00 -11.09 -7.39
C GLY A 91 -8.76 -10.12 -6.49
N LEU A 92 -8.61 -8.81 -6.72
CA LEU A 92 -9.24 -7.75 -5.94
C LEU A 92 -10.31 -7.00 -6.74
N LYS A 93 -11.27 -6.41 -6.02
CA LYS A 93 -12.21 -5.41 -6.51
C LYS A 93 -11.91 -4.05 -5.87
N PRO A 94 -12.42 -2.93 -6.43
CA PRO A 94 -12.26 -1.62 -5.79
C PRO A 94 -12.76 -1.57 -4.34
N GLU A 95 -13.79 -2.35 -4.00
CA GLU A 95 -14.34 -2.42 -2.65
C GLU A 95 -13.42 -3.13 -1.64
N ASP A 96 -12.43 -3.89 -2.11
CA ASP A 96 -11.43 -4.56 -1.27
C ASP A 96 -10.25 -3.63 -0.90
N ILE A 97 -10.25 -2.40 -1.42
CA ILE A 97 -9.23 -1.38 -1.14
C ILE A 97 -9.62 -0.57 0.09
N HIS A 98 -8.67 -0.49 1.03
CA HIS A 98 -8.89 0.14 2.33
C HIS A 98 -8.43 1.60 2.34
N TYR A 99 -7.33 1.88 1.65
CA TYR A 99 -6.76 3.22 1.49
C TYR A 99 -6.40 3.50 0.04
N VAL A 100 -6.64 4.74 -0.39
CA VAL A 100 -6.11 5.30 -1.63
C VAL A 100 -5.27 6.51 -1.29
N ILE A 101 -4.02 6.53 -1.72
CA ILE A 101 -3.06 7.59 -1.43
C ILE A 101 -2.59 8.19 -2.75
N CYS A 102 -3.09 9.36 -3.12
CA CYS A 102 -2.60 10.15 -4.23
C CYS A 102 -1.56 11.14 -3.71
N LEU A 103 -0.37 11.11 -4.32
CA LEU A 103 0.79 11.85 -3.82
C LEU A 103 0.57 13.36 -3.90
N ASN A 104 -0.17 13.82 -4.91
CA ASN A 104 -0.72 15.17 -5.01
C ASN A 104 -2.02 15.21 -5.83
N GLY A 105 -2.49 16.43 -6.13
CA GLY A 105 -3.77 16.69 -6.79
C GLY A 105 -3.74 16.74 -8.32
N HIS A 106 -2.64 16.32 -8.98
CA HIS A 106 -2.58 16.31 -10.43
C HIS A 106 -3.42 15.18 -11.05
N ILE A 107 -3.97 15.45 -12.24
CA ILE A 107 -5.02 14.62 -12.86
C ILE A 107 -4.57 13.19 -13.13
N GLU A 108 -3.30 13.00 -13.47
CA GLU A 108 -2.69 11.71 -13.71
C GLU A 108 -2.52 10.89 -12.44
N GLN A 109 -2.69 11.48 -11.25
CA GLN A 109 -2.62 10.79 -9.96
C GLN A 109 -4.01 10.52 -9.37
N ILE A 110 -5.00 11.39 -9.61
CA ILE A 110 -6.33 11.33 -8.97
C ILE A 110 -7.47 10.89 -9.89
N GLY A 111 -7.17 10.53 -11.14
CA GLY A 111 -8.15 10.38 -12.21
C GLY A 111 -9.23 9.31 -11.98
N ASN A 112 -9.01 8.35 -11.09
CA ASN A 112 -9.96 7.26 -10.82
C ASN A 112 -10.34 7.12 -9.33
N LEU A 113 -10.23 8.20 -8.54
CA LEU A 113 -10.65 8.20 -7.12
C LEU A 113 -12.08 7.68 -6.90
N ASN A 114 -12.99 7.94 -7.85
CA ASN A 114 -14.39 7.54 -7.76
C ASN A 114 -14.61 6.02 -7.77
N LEU A 115 -13.63 5.23 -8.22
CA LEU A 115 -13.70 3.76 -8.14
C LEU A 115 -13.65 3.27 -6.69
N PHE A 116 -12.99 4.03 -5.80
CA PHE A 116 -12.67 3.60 -4.43
C PHE A 116 -13.46 4.40 -3.39
N SER A 117 -14.76 4.60 -3.63
CA SER A 117 -15.61 5.43 -2.78
C SER A 117 -15.76 4.94 -1.33
N GLY A 118 -15.48 3.67 -1.05
CA GLY A 118 -15.52 3.09 0.31
C GLY A 118 -14.20 3.19 1.10
N ALA A 119 -13.09 3.52 0.43
CA ALA A 119 -11.76 3.61 1.02
C ALA A 119 -11.57 4.93 1.79
N VAL A 120 -10.58 4.97 2.68
CA VAL A 120 -10.03 6.25 3.16
C VAL A 120 -9.21 6.85 2.01
N GLN A 121 -9.47 8.09 1.66
CA GLN A 121 -8.81 8.79 0.57
C GLN A 121 -7.84 9.82 1.14
N CYS A 122 -6.58 9.73 0.72
CA CYS A 122 -5.52 10.67 1.02
C CYS A 122 -5.10 11.34 -0.29
N VAL A 123 -5.26 12.66 -0.44
CA VAL A 123 -4.82 13.42 -1.62
C VAL A 123 -3.93 14.55 -1.13
N GLY A 124 -2.62 14.39 -1.28
CA GLY A 124 -1.65 15.25 -0.62
C GLY A 124 -1.91 15.29 0.90
N TYR A 125 -2.29 16.46 1.42
CA TYR A 125 -2.60 16.67 2.84
C TYR A 125 -4.08 16.57 3.19
N ASP A 126 -4.97 16.20 2.26
CA ASP A 126 -6.37 15.93 2.60
C ASP A 126 -6.53 14.45 2.90
N ILE A 127 -6.96 14.09 4.12
CA ILE A 127 -7.27 12.71 4.50
C ILE A 127 -8.73 12.63 4.93
N CYS A 128 -9.55 11.86 4.22
CA CYS A 128 -10.97 11.74 4.53
C CYS A 128 -11.55 10.35 4.28
N ARG A 129 -12.70 10.10 4.91
CA ARG A 129 -13.62 9.03 4.54
C ARG A 129 -15.01 9.63 4.37
N HIS A 130 -15.50 9.64 3.14
CA HIS A 130 -16.71 10.38 2.76
C HIS A 130 -16.62 11.87 3.18
N ASP A 131 -17.48 12.34 4.07
CA ASP A 131 -17.56 13.70 4.57
C ASP A 131 -16.73 13.95 5.84
N GLN A 132 -16.02 12.92 6.34
CA GLN A 132 -15.23 13.00 7.56
C GLN A 132 -13.75 13.18 7.24
N TYR A 133 -13.26 14.41 7.42
CA TYR A 133 -11.83 14.74 7.29
C TYR A 133 -11.11 14.49 8.61
N LEU A 134 -9.95 13.84 8.55
CA LEU A 134 -9.11 13.53 9.70
C LEU A 134 -8.17 14.69 9.98
N LEU A 135 -8.05 15.08 11.25
CA LEU A 135 -7.02 16.01 11.71
C LEU A 135 -5.68 15.28 11.83
N HIS A 136 -4.61 15.91 11.36
CA HIS A 136 -3.26 15.35 11.36
C HIS A 136 -2.21 16.46 11.30
N GLU A 137 -0.93 16.08 11.44
CA GLU A 137 0.21 16.99 11.57
C GLU A 137 1.15 17.01 10.34
N LEU A 138 0.66 16.58 9.16
CA LEU A 138 1.46 16.59 7.92
C LEU A 138 2.00 17.98 7.56
N LYS A 139 1.24 19.06 7.82
CA LYS A 139 1.70 20.44 7.55
C LYS A 139 2.85 20.86 8.45
N GLU A 140 2.96 20.23 9.62
CA GLU A 140 3.99 20.41 10.63
C GLU A 140 5.20 19.51 10.40
N GLY A 141 5.20 18.73 9.32
CA GLY A 141 6.31 17.84 8.95
C GLY A 141 6.25 16.45 9.60
N MET A 142 5.17 16.13 10.31
CA MET A 142 5.03 14.83 10.99
C MET A 142 4.37 13.80 10.08
N PRO A 143 4.87 12.55 10.03
CA PRO A 143 4.27 11.51 9.22
C PRO A 143 2.90 11.07 9.76
N PHE A 144 2.03 10.63 8.87
CA PHE A 144 0.74 10.02 9.21
C PHE A 144 0.83 8.49 9.08
N ASN A 145 0.58 7.78 10.18
CA ASN A 145 0.60 6.31 10.20
C ASN A 145 -0.68 5.74 9.58
N ILE A 146 -0.55 4.91 8.55
CA ILE A 146 -1.67 4.15 7.97
C ILE A 146 -1.83 2.82 8.72
N ASP A 147 -0.71 2.13 8.95
CA ASP A 147 -0.61 0.96 9.82
C ASP A 147 0.82 0.79 10.37
N GLU A 148 1.15 -0.40 10.88
CA GLU A 148 2.47 -0.71 11.45
C GLU A 148 3.61 -0.54 10.44
N ASP A 149 3.34 -0.82 9.16
CA ASP A 149 4.35 -0.95 8.12
C ASP A 149 4.31 0.21 7.11
N VAL A 150 3.21 0.98 7.04
CA VAL A 150 3.00 2.04 6.03
C VAL A 150 2.75 3.40 6.67
N GLU A 151 3.50 4.40 6.22
CA GLU A 151 3.38 5.81 6.60
C GLU A 151 3.25 6.72 5.37
N ILE A 152 2.53 7.83 5.55
CA ILE A 152 2.54 8.98 4.63
C ILE A 152 3.48 10.03 5.21
N TRP A 153 4.47 10.45 4.43
CA TRP A 153 5.43 11.48 4.80
C TRP A 153 5.17 12.76 4.01
N PRO A 154 5.13 13.93 4.64
CA PRO A 154 5.04 15.19 3.91
C PRO A 154 6.36 15.43 3.17
N THR A 155 6.29 15.60 1.84
CA THR A 155 7.45 15.82 0.98
C THR A 155 7.18 16.96 -0.01
N PRO A 156 6.83 18.16 0.47
CA PRO A 156 6.45 19.27 -0.40
C PRO A 156 7.59 19.65 -1.35
N GLY A 157 7.27 19.94 -2.61
CA GLY A 157 8.24 20.28 -3.65
C GLY A 157 7.60 20.71 -4.95
N HIS A 158 7.08 19.75 -5.72
CA HIS A 158 6.37 19.99 -6.97
C HIS A 158 5.03 20.69 -6.73
N THR A 159 4.32 20.27 -5.70
CA THR A 159 3.22 21.01 -5.08
C THR A 159 3.51 21.31 -3.61
N GLY A 160 2.77 22.26 -3.03
CA GLY A 160 2.91 22.62 -1.62
C GLY A 160 2.40 21.57 -0.63
N ASN A 161 1.74 20.53 -1.12
CA ASN A 161 1.12 19.46 -0.33
C ASN A 161 1.47 18.06 -0.85
N ASP A 162 2.59 17.91 -1.56
CA ASP A 162 3.08 16.59 -1.97
C ASP A 162 3.36 15.71 -0.75
N VAL A 163 3.09 14.42 -0.89
CA VAL A 163 3.45 13.39 0.08
C VAL A 163 4.17 12.22 -0.58
N SER A 164 4.92 11.46 0.22
CA SER A 164 5.55 10.19 -0.16
C SER A 164 5.01 9.05 0.72
N VAL A 165 5.03 7.83 0.19
CA VAL A 165 4.64 6.63 0.96
C VAL A 165 5.89 5.86 1.38
N VAL A 166 6.05 5.65 2.68
CA VAL A 166 7.17 4.91 3.27
C VAL A 166 6.69 3.55 3.76
N VAL A 167 7.38 2.48 3.36
CA VAL A 167 7.13 1.11 3.82
C VAL A 167 8.31 0.63 4.68
N LYS A 168 8.08 0.36 5.97
CA LYS A 168 9.14 0.14 6.97
C LYS A 168 9.77 -1.25 6.94
N LYS A 169 8.98 -2.32 6.79
CA LYS A 169 9.45 -3.72 6.94
C LYS A 169 9.98 -4.37 5.67
N ALA A 170 9.88 -3.67 4.55
CA ALA A 170 10.47 -4.14 3.32
C ALA A 170 11.87 -3.55 3.20
N ASN A 171 12.91 -4.37 2.98
CA ASN A 171 14.20 -3.93 2.46
C ASN A 171 14.09 -3.34 1.02
N LEU A 172 12.94 -2.77 0.66
CA LEU A 172 12.58 -2.23 -0.66
C LEU A 172 12.87 -0.72 -0.78
N GLY A 173 13.35 -0.07 0.28
CA GLY A 173 13.62 1.37 0.24
C GLY A 173 12.33 2.19 0.27
N VAL A 174 12.50 3.51 0.30
CA VAL A 174 11.39 4.47 0.28
C VAL A 174 10.80 4.47 -1.13
N LEU A 175 9.49 4.19 -1.28
CA LEU A 175 8.79 4.48 -2.53
C LEU A 175 8.53 5.99 -2.56
N ALA A 176 9.62 6.74 -2.80
CA ALA A 176 9.57 8.18 -3.03
C ALA A 176 9.07 8.38 -4.45
N GLY A 177 7.75 8.25 -4.64
CA GLY A 177 7.11 8.94 -5.74
C GLY A 177 7.25 10.43 -5.43
N VAL A 178 8.34 11.04 -5.92
CA VAL A 178 8.45 12.49 -5.90
C VAL A 178 7.40 12.97 -6.89
N GLY A 179 6.37 13.66 -6.38
CA GLY A 179 5.59 14.55 -7.22
C GLY A 179 6.52 15.52 -7.92
#